data_AF-A0A6S7D8B6-F1
#
_entry.id   AF-A0A6S7D8B6-F1
#
_cell.length_a   1.000
_cell.length_b   1.000
_cell.length_c   1.000
_cell.angle_alpha   90.00
_cell.angle_beta   90.00
_cell.angle_gamma   90.00
#
_symmetry.space_group_name_H-M   'P 1'
#
loop_
_entity.id
_entity.type
_entity.pdbx_description
1 polymer ?
#
loop_
_entity_poly.entity_id
_entity_poly.type
_entity_poly.pdbx_seq_one_letter_code
_entity_poly.pdbx_strand_id
1 'polypeptide(L)'
;MASKSQTHKHATPAMSPSLRAVTFSRATHEPVTQAMLLQAYASLDGFRRGCGSHEMLENLSRQLLVAEELCHLRKHAHGLPDIEAAHAATAQIEISGKTSGTWLMNDVAYAQYCNALGIFDSQLSVASLGDIARAEARVASTLTRQQQGAVVSMAAA
;
A
#
# COMPACT_ATOMS: atom_id res chain seq x y z
N MET A 1 -2.21 -50.82 41.69
CA MET A 1 -1.98 -50.86 40.23
C MET A 1 -2.72 -49.68 39.61
N ALA A 2 -1.99 -48.69 39.09
CA ALA A 2 -2.55 -47.41 38.65
C ALA A 2 -2.73 -47.40 37.12
N SER A 3 -3.96 -47.37 36.64
CA SER A 3 -4.29 -47.23 35.22
C SER A 3 -3.98 -45.81 34.75
N LYS A 4 -3.09 -45.68 33.77
CA LYS A 4 -2.78 -44.43 33.07
C LYS A 4 -3.82 -44.23 31.96
N SER A 5 -4.71 -43.26 32.15
CA SER A 5 -5.64 -42.81 31.11
C SER A 5 -4.92 -41.86 30.15
N GLN A 6 -4.71 -42.31 28.92
CA GLN A 6 -4.12 -41.53 27.83
C GLN A 6 -5.15 -40.49 27.34
N THR A 7 -4.91 -39.22 27.65
CA THR A 7 -5.70 -38.09 27.16
C THR A 7 -5.28 -37.76 25.72
N HIS A 8 -6.07 -38.20 24.74
CA HIS A 8 -5.96 -37.71 23.36
C HIS A 8 -6.39 -36.24 23.30
N LYS A 9 -5.43 -35.33 23.16
CA LYS A 9 -5.70 -33.92 22.84
C LYS A 9 -6.10 -33.84 21.37
N HIS A 10 -7.37 -33.54 21.11
CA HIS A 10 -7.82 -33.16 19.78
C HIS A 10 -7.10 -31.88 19.36
N ALA A 11 -6.14 -32.01 18.45
CA ALA A 11 -5.58 -30.89 17.73
C ALA A 11 -6.69 -30.25 16.89
N THR A 12 -6.92 -28.96 17.09
CA THR A 12 -7.78 -28.10 16.29
C THR A 12 -7.52 -28.28 14.79
N PRO A 13 -8.53 -28.08 13.92
CA PRO A 13 -8.33 -28.18 12.48
C PRO A 13 -7.51 -26.95 12.03
N ALA A 14 -6.19 -27.06 12.12
CA ALA A 14 -5.29 -26.16 11.43
C ALA A 14 -5.44 -26.45 9.93
N MET A 15 -6.01 -25.50 9.18
CA MET A 15 -6.15 -25.48 7.71
C MET A 15 -5.36 -26.57 6.98
N SER A 16 -6.05 -27.39 6.17
CA SER A 16 -5.44 -28.50 5.44
C SER A 16 -4.25 -28.02 4.59
N PRO A 17 -3.21 -28.84 4.38
CA PRO A 17 -2.00 -28.42 3.66
C PRO A 17 -2.27 -27.85 2.27
N SER A 18 -3.28 -28.38 1.57
CA SER A 18 -3.69 -27.90 0.24
C SER A 18 -4.41 -26.55 0.31
N LEU A 19 -5.32 -26.37 1.28
CA LEU A 19 -5.95 -25.06 1.52
C LEU A 19 -4.89 -24.04 1.90
N ARG A 20 -3.94 -24.42 2.76
CA ARG A 20 -2.80 -23.59 3.13
C ARG A 20 -1.96 -23.23 1.89
N ALA A 21 -1.59 -24.21 1.07
CA ALA A 21 -0.82 -23.98 -0.15
C ALA A 21 -1.55 -23.04 -1.11
N VAL A 22 -2.87 -23.18 -1.29
CA VAL A 22 -3.67 -22.33 -2.17
C VAL A 22 -3.88 -20.92 -1.59
N THR A 23 -4.14 -20.78 -0.29
CA THR A 23 -4.29 -19.48 0.38
C THR A 23 -2.98 -18.68 0.37
N PHE A 24 -1.83 -19.36 0.44
CA PHE A 24 -0.51 -18.73 0.38
C PHE A 24 0.12 -18.78 -1.03
N SER A 25 -0.58 -19.33 -2.03
CA SER A 25 -0.07 -19.41 -3.41
C SER A 25 -0.04 -18.05 -4.08
N ARG A 26 0.92 -17.88 -4.99
CA ARG A 26 1.11 -16.67 -5.80
C ARG A 26 -0.01 -16.44 -6.82
N ALA A 27 -0.47 -17.52 -7.44
CA ALA A 27 -1.48 -17.48 -8.50
C ALA A 27 -2.86 -16.98 -8.02
N THR A 28 -3.14 -17.06 -6.73
CA THR A 28 -4.42 -16.62 -6.14
C THR A 28 -4.47 -15.12 -5.86
N HIS A 29 -3.32 -14.42 -5.83
CA HIS A 29 -3.27 -12.99 -5.50
C HIS A 29 -2.73 -12.07 -6.59
N GLU A 30 -2.15 -12.63 -7.65
CA GLU A 30 -1.90 -11.93 -8.91
C GLU A 30 -3.06 -11.00 -9.36
N PRO A 31 -4.34 -11.42 -9.33
CA PRO A 31 -5.43 -10.52 -9.70
C PRO A 31 -5.59 -9.31 -8.77
N VAL A 32 -5.26 -9.45 -7.48
CA VAL A 32 -5.34 -8.35 -6.51
C VAL A 32 -4.21 -7.35 -6.74
N THR A 33 -2.98 -7.83 -6.87
CA THR A 33 -1.81 -6.97 -7.11
C THR A 33 -1.91 -6.26 -8.46
N GLN A 34 -2.44 -6.95 -9.48
CA GLN A 34 -2.65 -6.35 -10.79
C GLN A 34 -3.78 -5.31 -10.78
N ALA A 35 -4.84 -5.53 -10.00
CA ALA A 35 -5.88 -4.51 -9.80
C ALA A 35 -5.32 -3.26 -9.10
N MET A 36 -4.46 -3.41 -8.09
CA MET A 36 -3.80 -2.29 -7.42
C MET A 36 -2.98 -1.45 -8.40
N LEU A 37 -2.14 -2.09 -9.21
CA LEU A 37 -1.33 -1.41 -10.23
C LEU A 37 -2.20 -0.75 -11.30
N LEU A 38 -3.22 -1.44 -11.79
CA LEU A 38 -4.12 -0.89 -12.82
C LEU A 38 -4.83 0.36 -12.31
N GLN A 39 -5.31 0.35 -11.06
CA GLN A 39 -5.91 1.52 -10.43
C GLN A 39 -4.91 2.68 -10.28
N ALA A 40 -3.66 2.39 -9.97
CA ALA A 40 -2.60 3.40 -9.87
C ALA A 40 -2.35 4.08 -11.23
N TYR A 41 -2.15 3.28 -12.28
CA TYR A 41 -1.91 3.80 -13.63
C TYR A 41 -3.13 4.52 -14.20
N ALA A 42 -4.34 4.01 -13.97
CA ALA A 42 -5.57 4.69 -14.37
C ALA A 42 -5.72 6.06 -13.69
N SER A 43 -5.32 6.16 -12.41
CA SER A 43 -5.36 7.42 -11.68
C SER A 43 -4.35 8.43 -12.24
N LEU A 44 -3.13 7.98 -12.51
CA LEU A 44 -2.09 8.77 -13.18
C LEU A 44 -2.53 9.32 -14.53
N ASP A 45 -3.14 8.48 -15.36
CA ASP A 45 -3.66 8.89 -16.66
C ASP A 45 -4.80 9.91 -16.52
N GLY A 46 -5.64 9.77 -15.48
CA GLY A 46 -6.63 10.75 -15.10
C GLY A 46 -6.02 12.12 -14.78
N PHE A 47 -4.99 12.16 -13.93
CA PHE A 47 -4.25 13.39 -13.63
C PHE A 47 -3.59 14.00 -14.86
N ARG A 48 -3.09 13.18 -15.80
CA ARG A 48 -2.46 13.71 -17.01
C ARG A 48 -3.46 14.31 -18.00
N ARG A 49 -4.70 13.82 -17.99
CA ARG A 49 -5.81 14.32 -18.82
C ARG A 49 -6.60 15.46 -18.19
N GLY A 50 -6.24 15.89 -16.97
CA GLY A 50 -6.97 16.92 -16.22
C GLY A 50 -8.28 16.44 -15.63
N CYS A 51 -8.48 15.12 -15.56
CA CYS A 51 -9.60 14.48 -14.86
C CYS A 51 -9.22 14.08 -13.43
N GLY A 52 -8.14 14.63 -12.88
CA GLY A 52 -7.70 14.36 -11.52
C GLY A 52 -8.71 14.87 -10.49
N SER A 53 -8.68 14.27 -9.31
CA SER A 53 -9.49 14.69 -8.17
C SER A 53 -8.73 14.48 -6.86
N HIS A 54 -9.22 15.11 -5.78
CA HIS A 54 -8.66 14.89 -4.45
C HIS A 54 -8.71 13.41 -4.04
N GLU A 55 -9.83 12.73 -4.28
CA GLU A 55 -9.99 11.30 -3.97
C GLU A 55 -9.00 10.42 -4.75
N MET A 56 -8.76 10.73 -6.02
CA MET A 56 -7.73 10.04 -6.81
C MET A 56 -6.32 10.29 -6.26
N LEU A 57 -6.04 11.49 -5.75
CA LEU A 57 -4.76 11.81 -5.14
C LEU A 57 -4.57 11.09 -3.80
N GLU A 58 -5.62 10.98 -2.98
CA GLU A 58 -5.60 10.20 -1.74
C GLU A 58 -5.32 8.72 -2.02
N ASN A 59 -5.93 8.16 -3.05
CA ASN A 59 -5.70 6.77 -3.46
C ASN A 59 -4.25 6.56 -3.94
N LEU A 60 -3.71 7.46 -4.78
CA LEU A 60 -2.31 7.40 -5.20
C LEU A 60 -1.35 7.55 -4.01
N SER A 61 -1.64 8.49 -3.09
CA SER A 61 -0.86 8.69 -1.86
C SER A 61 -0.81 7.43 -1.01
N ARG A 62 -1.96 6.77 -0.84
CA ARG A 62 -2.06 5.50 -0.09
C ARG A 62 -1.20 4.41 -0.72
N GLN A 63 -1.20 4.30 -2.05
CA GLN A 63 -0.39 3.30 -2.75
C GLN A 63 1.12 3.56 -2.58
N LEU A 64 1.54 4.84 -2.63
CA LEU A 64 2.93 5.20 -2.34
C LEU A 64 3.34 4.85 -0.90
N LEU A 65 2.48 5.11 0.09
CA LEU A 65 2.74 4.72 1.48
C LEU A 65 2.91 3.20 1.64
N VAL A 66 2.12 2.40 0.90
CA VAL A 66 2.30 0.94 0.89
C VAL A 66 3.63 0.56 0.26
N ALA A 67 4.03 1.19 -0.84
CA ALA A 67 5.32 0.97 -1.49
C ALA A 67 6.51 1.33 -0.57
N GLU A 68 6.40 2.44 0.18
CA GLU A 68 7.37 2.86 1.18
C GLU A 68 7.52 1.82 2.30
N GLU A 69 6.40 1.34 2.85
CA GLU A 69 6.42 0.28 3.88
C GLU A 69 6.99 -1.03 3.35
N LEU A 70 6.76 -1.37 2.07
CA LEU A 70 7.40 -2.51 1.43
C LEU A 70 8.92 -2.32 1.29
N CYS A 71 9.41 -1.11 1.01
CA CYS A 71 10.83 -0.78 1.06
C CYS A 71 11.40 -1.02 2.47
N HIS A 72 10.70 -0.60 3.52
CA HIS A 72 11.09 -0.85 4.91
C HIS A 72 11.08 -2.34 5.28
N LEU A 73 10.21 -3.15 4.67
CA LEU A 73 10.23 -4.61 4.75
C LEU A 73 11.31 -5.26 3.86
N ARG A 74 12.24 -4.47 3.31
CA ARG A 74 13.34 -4.88 2.42
C ARG A 74 12.90 -5.47 1.08
N LYS A 75 11.68 -5.20 0.65
CA LYS A 75 11.24 -5.47 -0.73
C LYS A 75 11.65 -4.25 -1.55
N HIS A 76 12.78 -4.33 -2.26
CA HIS A 76 13.38 -3.20 -3.01
C HIS A 76 13.76 -1.98 -2.13
N ALA A 77 14.57 -2.19 -1.09
CA ALA A 77 15.02 -1.11 -0.19
C ALA A 77 15.72 0.07 -0.91
N HIS A 78 16.34 -0.16 -2.06
CA HIS A 78 17.01 0.88 -2.85
C HIS A 78 16.04 1.83 -3.57
N GLY A 79 14.75 1.50 -3.66
CA GLY A 79 13.73 2.32 -4.32
C GLY A 79 13.17 3.47 -3.48
N LEU A 80 13.59 3.60 -2.22
CA LEU A 80 13.07 4.62 -1.30
C LEU A 80 13.22 6.07 -1.84
N PRO A 81 14.37 6.48 -2.43
CA PRO A 81 14.51 7.85 -2.96
C PRO A 81 13.52 8.19 -4.08
N ASP A 82 13.20 7.21 -4.94
CA ASP A 82 12.22 7.40 -6.02
C ASP A 82 10.79 7.50 -5.47
N ILE A 83 10.47 6.74 -4.42
CA ILE A 83 9.18 6.83 -3.72
C ILE A 83 9.05 8.18 -2.99
N GLU A 84 10.11 8.65 -2.32
CA GLU A 84 10.15 9.98 -1.70
C GLU A 84 9.98 11.10 -2.73
N ALA A 85 10.60 10.97 -3.90
CA ALA A 85 10.42 11.91 -5.00
C ALA A 85 8.95 11.95 -5.49
N ALA A 86 8.29 10.78 -5.57
CA ALA A 86 6.87 10.72 -5.90
C ALA A 86 5.99 11.34 -4.80
N HIS A 87 6.28 11.14 -3.52
CA HIS A 87 5.60 11.82 -2.41
C HIS A 87 5.73 13.35 -2.49
N ALA A 88 6.92 13.86 -2.80
CA ALA A 88 7.13 15.29 -3.00
C ALA A 88 6.28 15.81 -4.17
N ALA A 89 6.16 15.05 -5.25
CA ALA A 89 5.29 15.39 -6.37
C ALA A 89 3.80 15.43 -5.97
N THR A 90 3.35 14.46 -5.16
CA THR A 90 1.98 14.43 -4.60
C THR A 90 1.66 15.72 -3.87
N ALA A 91 2.57 16.19 -3.00
CA ALA A 91 2.36 17.40 -2.22
C ALA A 91 2.22 18.64 -3.10
N GLN A 92 2.98 18.73 -4.19
CA GLN A 92 2.87 19.84 -5.16
C GLN A 92 1.52 19.83 -5.89
N ILE A 93 1.02 18.64 -6.24
CA ILE A 93 -0.30 18.49 -6.88
C ILE A 93 -1.40 18.86 -5.88
N GLU A 94 -1.28 18.44 -4.63
CA GLU A 94 -2.24 18.77 -3.58
C GLU A 94 -2.33 20.28 -3.34
N ILE A 95 -1.20 20.97 -3.24
CA ILE A 95 -1.14 22.43 -3.13
C ILE A 95 -1.82 23.07 -4.35
N SER A 96 -1.45 22.64 -5.56
CA SER A 96 -2.01 23.17 -6.80
C SER A 96 -3.52 22.97 -6.88
N GLY A 97 -4.00 21.77 -6.52
CA GLY A 97 -5.42 21.42 -6.49
C GLY A 97 -6.21 22.23 -5.48
N LYS A 98 -5.66 22.47 -4.28
CA LYS A 98 -6.30 23.29 -3.23
C LYS A 98 -6.31 24.77 -3.56
N THR A 99 -5.24 25.31 -4.14
CA THR A 99 -5.13 26.76 -4.40
C THR A 99 -5.83 27.17 -5.70
N SER A 100 -5.75 26.35 -6.74
CA SER A 100 -6.21 26.72 -8.09
C SER A 100 -7.37 25.87 -8.62
N GLY A 101 -7.78 24.82 -7.90
CA GLY A 101 -8.73 23.83 -8.39
C GLY A 101 -8.18 22.93 -9.50
N THR A 102 -6.89 23.07 -9.84
CA THR A 102 -6.26 22.36 -10.95
C THR A 102 -5.62 21.07 -10.46
N TRP A 103 -6.21 19.94 -10.84
CA TRP A 103 -5.74 18.60 -10.52
C TRP A 103 -5.05 17.98 -11.74
N LEU A 104 -3.90 18.55 -12.11
CA LEU A 104 -3.07 18.13 -13.24
C LEU A 104 -1.67 17.73 -12.76
N MET A 105 -1.12 16.69 -13.37
CA MET A 105 0.30 16.37 -13.25
C MET A 105 1.08 16.98 -14.40
N ASN A 106 2.17 17.67 -14.08
CA ASN A 106 3.19 18.01 -15.08
C ASN A 106 4.03 16.77 -15.44
N ASP A 107 4.83 16.87 -16.51
CA ASP A 107 5.61 15.75 -17.01
C ASP A 107 6.66 15.23 -16.01
N VAL A 108 7.20 16.12 -15.16
CA VAL A 108 8.18 15.74 -14.13
C VAL A 108 7.52 14.89 -13.03
N ALA A 109 6.39 15.35 -12.51
CA ALA A 109 5.61 14.64 -11.50
C ALA A 109 5.08 13.30 -12.03
N TYR A 110 4.62 13.27 -13.28
CA TYR A 110 4.18 12.04 -13.95
C TYR A 110 5.33 11.03 -14.06
N ALA A 111 6.52 11.46 -14.52
CA ALA A 111 7.68 10.58 -14.63
C ALA A 111 8.16 10.04 -13.27
N GLN A 112 8.18 10.87 -12.23
CA GLN A 112 8.51 10.45 -10.86
C GLN A 112 7.55 9.37 -10.36
N TYR A 113 6.25 9.53 -10.63
CA TYR A 113 5.27 8.53 -10.28
C TYR A 113 5.39 7.24 -11.10
N CYS A 114 5.68 7.31 -12.39
CA CYS A 114 5.94 6.12 -13.20
C CYS A 114 7.13 5.32 -12.66
N ASN A 115 8.20 6.00 -12.23
CA ASN A 115 9.35 5.33 -11.61
C ASN A 115 8.95 4.63 -10.29
N ALA A 116 8.22 5.33 -9.42
CA ALA A 116 7.72 4.75 -8.17
C ALA A 116 6.78 3.56 -8.41
N LEU A 117 5.92 3.61 -9.43
CA LEU A 117 5.06 2.47 -9.80
C LEU A 117 5.84 1.30 -10.39
N GLY A 118 6.93 1.54 -11.14
CA GLY A 118 7.82 0.47 -11.58
C GLY A 118 8.48 -0.27 -10.41
N ILE A 119 8.86 0.48 -9.36
CA ILE A 119 9.33 -0.10 -8.10
C ILE A 119 8.21 -0.87 -7.41
N PHE A 120 7.02 -0.29 -7.31
CA PHE A 120 5.88 -0.92 -6.67
C PHE A 120 5.46 -2.23 -7.36
N ASP A 121 5.45 -2.27 -8.70
CA ASP A 121 5.24 -3.49 -9.47
C ASP A 121 6.31 -4.55 -9.14
N SER A 122 7.58 -4.14 -9.15
CA SER A 122 8.69 -5.02 -8.78
C SER A 122 8.56 -5.55 -7.35
N GLN A 123 8.08 -4.74 -6.40
CA GLN A 123 7.80 -5.15 -5.03
C GLN A 123 6.64 -6.15 -4.95
N LEU A 124 5.50 -5.85 -5.59
CA LEU A 124 4.33 -6.72 -5.60
C LEU A 124 4.63 -8.06 -6.26
N SER A 125 5.53 -8.09 -7.24
CA SER A 125 5.94 -9.33 -7.90
C SER A 125 6.68 -10.30 -6.95
N VAL A 126 7.36 -9.81 -5.91
CA VAL A 126 8.17 -10.61 -4.96
C VAL A 126 7.64 -10.63 -3.52
N ALA A 127 6.68 -9.77 -3.21
CA ALA A 127 6.05 -9.71 -1.90
C ALA A 127 5.05 -10.86 -1.72
N SER A 128 4.97 -11.43 -0.52
CA SER A 128 3.86 -12.32 -0.18
C SER A 128 2.62 -11.50 0.20
N LEU A 129 1.44 -12.10 0.13
CA LEU A 129 0.21 -11.49 0.68
C LEU A 129 0.37 -11.04 2.14
N GLY A 130 1.11 -11.81 2.94
CA GLY A 130 1.38 -11.44 4.34
C GLY A 130 2.27 -10.20 4.46
N ASP A 131 3.19 -9.98 3.53
CA ASP A 131 4.01 -8.77 3.46
C ASP A 131 3.16 -7.56 3.05
N ILE A 132 2.30 -7.72 2.03
CA ILE A 132 1.39 -6.68 1.54
C ILE A 132 0.39 -6.29 2.64
N ALA A 133 -0.29 -7.26 3.24
CA ALA A 133 -1.23 -7.01 4.33
C ALA A 133 -0.56 -6.36 5.55
N ARG A 134 0.70 -6.72 5.84
CA ARG A 134 1.48 -6.07 6.91
C ARG A 134 1.81 -4.62 6.56
N ALA A 135 2.19 -4.34 5.32
CA ALA A 135 2.43 -2.97 4.86
C ALA A 135 1.15 -2.13 4.95
N GLU A 136 0.03 -2.62 4.42
CA GLU A 136 -1.27 -1.95 4.52
C GLU A 136 -1.72 -1.71 5.97
N ALA A 137 -1.54 -2.68 6.85
CA ALA A 137 -1.86 -2.53 8.27
C ALA A 137 -1.00 -1.47 8.95
N ARG A 138 0.28 -1.35 8.57
CA ARG A 138 1.16 -0.29 9.07
C ARG A 138 0.69 1.07 8.59
N VAL A 139 0.39 1.23 7.31
CA VAL A 139 -0.19 2.46 6.75
C VAL A 139 -1.49 2.85 7.46
N ALA A 140 -2.41 1.90 7.67
CA ALA A 140 -3.65 2.18 8.40
C ALA A 140 -3.38 2.67 9.83
N SER A 141 -2.45 2.02 10.53
CA SER A 141 -2.09 2.39 11.91
C SER A 141 -1.42 3.77 12.02
N THR A 142 -0.58 4.16 11.05
CA THR A 142 0.07 5.48 11.05
C THR A 142 -0.93 6.59 10.76
N LEU A 143 -1.83 6.39 9.78
CA LEU A 143 -2.90 7.34 9.47
C LEU A 143 -3.84 7.56 10.65
N THR A 144 -4.27 6.48 11.33
CA THR A 144 -5.11 6.61 12.53
C THR A 144 -4.40 7.38 13.65
N ARG A 145 -3.10 7.14 13.85
CA ARG A 145 -2.30 7.87 14.84
C ARG A 145 -2.18 9.36 14.51
N GLN A 146 -1.95 9.70 13.24
CA GLN A 146 -1.86 11.09 12.79
C GLN A 146 -3.19 11.84 12.96
N GLN A 147 -4.31 11.18 12.65
CA GLN A 147 -5.65 11.74 12.89
C GLN A 147 -5.91 11.99 14.38
N GLN A 148 -5.57 11.04 15.25
CA GLN A 148 -5.71 11.20 16.71
C GLN A 148 -4.82 12.32 17.26
N GLY A 149 -3.57 12.43 16.79
CA GLY A 149 -2.66 13.51 17.18
C GLY A 149 -3.15 14.90 16.75
N ALA A 150 -3.75 15.02 15.57
CA ALA A 150 -4.34 16.27 15.09
C ALA A 150 -5.55 16.69 15.95
N VAL A 151 -6.42 15.75 16.34
CA VAL A 151 -7.58 16.03 17.20
C VAL A 151 -7.14 16.48 18.61
N VAL A 152 -6.11 15.86 19.18
CA VAL A 152 -5.55 16.28 20.48
C VAL A 152 -4.89 17.66 20.40
N SER A 153 -4.20 17.96 19.30
CA SER A 153 -3.59 19.28 19.09
C SER A 153 -4.62 20.39 18.87
N MET A 154 -5.77 20.09 18.25
CA MET A 154 -6.87 21.06 18.08
C MET A 154 -7.69 21.26 19.36
N ALA A 155 -7.77 20.26 20.23
CA ALA A 155 -8.47 20.37 21.52
C ALA A 155 -7.65 21.09 22.60
N ALA A 156 -6.35 21.29 22.37
CA ALA A 156 -5.43 21.98 23.28
C ALA A 156 -5.14 23.44 22.88
N ALA A 157 -5.74 23.94 21.81
CA ALA A 157 -5.66 25.32 21.32
C ALA A 157 -6.96 26.07 21.61
#